data_AF-A0A9X2G9J1-F1
#
_entry.id   AF-A0A9X2G9J1-F1
#
_cell.length_a   1.000
_cell.length_b   1.000
_cell.length_c   1.000
_cell.angle_alpha   90.00
_cell.angle_beta   90.00
_cell.angle_gamma   90.00
#
_symmetry.space_group_name_H-M   'P 1'
#
loop_
_entity.id
_entity.type
_entity.pdbx_description
1 polymer ?
#
loop_
_entity_poly.entity_id
_entity_poly.type
_entity_poly.pdbx_seq_one_letter_code
_entity_poly.pdbx_strand_id
1 'polypeptide(L)'
;MQAPVFIISPVRSGSTLLRAMLNAHPDLHAPHELHVRRLRVEFDTSLAEKAMEALGHNKADLEHLLWDRVLHRELVRSGKRFIVEKTPANAFAYERLSTCWPDARFVFLLRHPASIASSWHEASPGKRTPDEAAADALRYMKAVQRARKALPGLTVRYEELTADPEGIGRGICEFLEVPWAPELLSYGTPDVVTKGLGDWKDKIRSGTVQRGRDLPRPEQIPDVLKDMCRTWEYLT
;
A
#
# COMPACT_ATOMS: atom_id res chain seq x y z
N MET A 1 -15.74 1.98 14.22
CA MET A 1 -14.55 2.75 13.81
C MET A 1 -14.87 3.40 12.47
N GLN A 2 -14.35 4.58 12.13
CA GLN A 2 -14.43 5.00 10.72
C GLN A 2 -13.63 3.98 9.88
N ALA A 3 -14.14 3.64 8.70
CA ALA A 3 -13.57 2.58 7.88
C ALA A 3 -12.08 2.82 7.60
N PRO A 4 -11.23 1.77 7.66
CA PRO A 4 -9.81 1.93 7.36
C PRO A 4 -9.60 2.28 5.87
N VAL A 5 -8.51 3.00 5.62
CA VAL A 5 -8.03 3.27 4.27
C VAL A 5 -6.89 2.30 3.95
N PHE A 6 -6.93 1.65 2.79
CA PHE A 6 -5.87 0.77 2.32
C PHE A 6 -5.18 1.33 1.09
N ILE A 7 -3.85 1.46 1.15
CA ILE A 7 -3.03 1.69 -0.05
C ILE A 7 -2.64 0.34 -0.65
N ILE A 8 -3.26 -0.01 -1.77
CA ILE A 8 -2.97 -1.23 -2.54
C ILE A 8 -1.99 -0.89 -3.66
N SER A 9 -0.81 -1.50 -3.62
CA SER A 9 0.28 -1.14 -4.53
C SER A 9 1.28 -2.28 -4.72
N PRO A 10 2.03 -2.29 -5.84
CA PRO A 10 3.21 -3.13 -5.94
C PRO A 10 4.26 -2.66 -4.93
N VAL A 11 5.21 -3.52 -4.58
CA VAL A 11 6.45 -3.03 -3.96
C VAL A 11 7.14 -2.04 -4.90
N ARG A 12 7.96 -1.14 -4.35
CA ARG A 12 8.76 -0.17 -5.14
C ARG A 12 7.94 0.78 -6.04
N SER A 13 6.67 1.00 -5.71
CA SER A 13 5.76 1.91 -6.42
C SER A 13 5.72 3.34 -5.86
N GLY A 14 6.47 3.63 -4.79
CA GLY A 14 6.37 4.91 -4.08
C GLY A 14 5.35 4.91 -2.95
N SER A 15 4.82 3.74 -2.56
CA SER A 15 3.82 3.64 -1.49
C SER A 15 4.30 4.08 -0.11
N THR A 16 5.61 4.07 0.16
CA THR A 16 6.18 4.67 1.38
C THR A 16 6.10 6.20 1.36
N LEU A 17 6.29 6.84 0.20
CA LEU A 17 6.13 8.29 0.03
C LEU A 17 4.67 8.68 0.27
N LEU A 18 3.73 8.05 -0.45
CA LEU A 18 2.31 8.32 -0.31
C LEU A 18 1.83 8.14 1.14
N ARG A 19 2.24 7.05 1.79
CA ARG A 19 1.95 6.83 3.21
C ARG A 19 2.51 7.94 4.10
N ALA A 20 3.75 8.40 3.87
CA ALA A 20 4.35 9.47 4.66
C ALA A 20 3.58 10.79 4.50
N MET A 21 3.20 11.15 3.27
CA MET A 21 2.34 12.29 2.98
C MET A 21 1.01 12.19 3.75
N LEU A 22 0.33 11.04 3.68
CA LEU A 22 -0.93 10.85 4.40
C LEU A 22 -0.73 10.87 5.92
N ASN A 23 0.37 10.34 6.45
CA ASN A 23 0.63 10.37 7.90
C ASN A 23 0.78 11.80 8.46
N ALA A 24 1.19 12.76 7.61
CA ALA A 24 1.34 14.15 7.99
C ALA A 24 0.00 14.88 8.14
N HIS A 25 -1.09 14.34 7.55
CA HIS A 25 -2.43 14.91 7.67
C HIS A 25 -2.92 14.88 9.14
N PRO A 26 -3.57 15.94 9.66
CA PRO A 26 -4.08 15.96 11.03
C PRO A 26 -5.07 14.83 11.34
N ASP A 27 -5.95 14.50 10.38
CA ASP A 27 -6.98 13.45 10.54
C ASP A 27 -6.53 12.01 10.22
N LEU A 28 -5.35 11.80 9.61
CA LEU A 28 -4.95 10.47 9.12
C LEU A 28 -3.73 9.92 9.87
N HIS A 29 -3.87 8.71 10.39
CA HIS A 29 -2.76 7.95 10.99
C HIS A 29 -2.31 6.87 10.02
N ALA A 30 -1.11 7.01 9.44
CA ALA A 30 -0.54 6.06 8.49
C ALA A 30 0.80 5.49 9.04
N PRO A 31 0.73 4.51 9.97
CA PRO A 31 1.92 3.94 10.60
C PRO A 31 2.79 3.17 9.58
N HIS A 32 3.88 2.57 10.04
CA HIS A 32 4.68 1.66 9.20
C HIS A 32 3.87 0.42 8.78
N GLU A 33 4.42 -0.41 7.89
CA GLU A 33 3.74 -1.62 7.42
C GLU A 33 3.36 -2.55 8.57
N LEU A 34 2.06 -2.76 8.78
CA LEU A 34 1.54 -3.59 9.88
C LEU A 34 1.51 -5.07 9.52
N HIS A 35 1.64 -5.40 8.23
CA HIS A 35 1.63 -6.77 7.73
C HIS A 35 0.43 -7.60 8.23
N VAL A 36 -0.76 -6.98 8.34
CA VAL A 36 -1.96 -7.59 8.95
C VAL A 36 -2.25 -8.99 8.45
N ARG A 37 -2.12 -9.26 7.14
CA ARG A 37 -2.37 -10.61 6.59
C ARG A 37 -1.43 -11.72 7.10
N ARG A 38 -0.34 -11.35 7.79
CA ARG A 38 0.64 -12.24 8.40
C ARG A 38 0.38 -12.46 9.88
N LEU A 39 -0.55 -11.71 10.48
CA LEU A 39 -1.05 -11.96 11.83
C LEU A 39 -2.07 -13.10 11.74
N ARG A 40 -1.76 -14.21 12.42
CA ARG A 40 -2.50 -15.48 12.32
C ARG A 40 -3.00 -15.88 13.70
N VAL A 41 -4.11 -16.61 13.73
CA VAL A 41 -4.66 -17.22 14.95
C VAL A 41 -4.42 -18.72 14.88
N GLU A 42 -3.98 -19.32 15.98
CA GLU A 42 -3.79 -20.77 16.14
C GLU A 42 -4.61 -21.22 17.34
N PHE A 43 -5.11 -22.46 17.31
CA PHE A 43 -5.80 -23.06 18.44
C PHE A 43 -4.86 -24.07 19.10
N ASP A 44 -4.63 -23.93 20.40
CA ASP A 44 -3.78 -24.86 21.14
C ASP A 44 -4.44 -26.24 21.33
N THR A 45 -5.77 -26.31 21.23
CA THR A 45 -6.53 -27.56 21.38
C THR A 45 -7.70 -27.63 20.40
N SER A 46 -8.10 -28.85 20.06
CA SER A 46 -9.30 -29.11 19.25
C SER A 46 -10.60 -28.71 19.97
N LEU A 47 -10.60 -28.66 21.31
CA LEU A 47 -11.75 -28.18 22.07
C LEU A 47 -11.97 -26.68 21.89
N ALA A 48 -10.89 -25.89 21.89
CA ALA A 48 -10.97 -24.45 21.64
C ALA A 48 -11.44 -24.14 20.21
N GLU A 49 -10.96 -24.88 19.21
CA GLU A 49 -11.43 -24.78 17.83
C GLU A 49 -12.92 -25.09 17.72
N LYS A 50 -13.36 -26.25 18.24
CA LYS A 50 -14.79 -26.64 18.26
C LYS A 50 -15.67 -25.64 18.99
N ALA A 51 -15.19 -25.01 20.06
CA ALA A 51 -15.94 -23.99 20.77
C ALA A 51 -16.20 -22.75 19.90
N MET A 52 -15.21 -22.34 19.09
CA MET A 52 -15.40 -21.22 18.14
C MET A 52 -16.27 -21.63 16.96
N GLU A 53 -16.10 -22.83 16.42
CA GLU A 53 -16.97 -23.38 15.36
C GLU A 53 -18.43 -23.45 15.82
N ALA A 54 -18.69 -23.83 17.07
CA ALA A 54 -20.03 -23.84 17.65
C ALA A 54 -20.67 -22.44 17.75
N LEU A 55 -19.85 -21.37 17.82
CA LEU A 55 -20.29 -19.98 17.71
C LEU A 55 -20.41 -19.51 16.24
N GLY A 56 -20.07 -20.35 15.27
CA GLY A 56 -20.05 -20.03 13.85
C GLY A 56 -18.80 -19.29 13.38
N HIS A 57 -17.74 -19.24 14.20
CA HIS A 57 -16.47 -18.60 13.85
C HIS A 57 -15.47 -19.60 13.30
N ASN A 58 -14.95 -19.33 12.11
CA ASN A 58 -13.79 -20.03 11.57
C ASN A 58 -12.49 -19.25 11.88
N LYS A 59 -11.34 -19.85 11.57
CA LYS A 59 -10.01 -19.23 11.78
C LYS A 59 -9.87 -17.87 11.06
N ALA A 60 -10.45 -17.70 9.88
CA ALA A 60 -10.37 -16.43 9.15
C ALA A 60 -11.17 -15.32 9.84
N ASP A 61 -12.32 -15.64 10.43
CA ASP A 61 -13.13 -14.69 11.21
C ASP A 61 -12.35 -14.18 12.42
N LEU A 62 -11.69 -15.09 13.15
CA LEU A 62 -10.86 -14.72 14.30
C LEU A 62 -9.63 -13.90 13.90
N GLU A 63 -9.02 -14.22 12.75
CA GLU A 63 -7.95 -13.38 12.17
C GLU A 63 -8.46 -11.99 11.82
N HIS A 64 -9.66 -11.86 11.23
CA HIS A 64 -10.27 -10.57 10.94
C HIS A 64 -10.54 -9.76 12.22
N LEU A 65 -11.03 -10.41 13.29
CA LEU A 65 -11.17 -9.77 14.61
C LEU A 65 -9.82 -9.29 15.17
N LEU A 66 -8.76 -10.09 15.03
CA LEU A 66 -7.41 -9.68 15.43
C LEU A 66 -6.94 -8.47 14.62
N TRP A 67 -7.11 -8.49 13.29
CA TRP A 67 -6.67 -7.41 12.42
C TRP A 67 -7.42 -6.10 12.72
N ASP A 68 -8.75 -6.17 12.84
CA ASP A 68 -9.58 -5.04 13.25
C ASP A 68 -9.14 -4.46 14.58
N ARG A 69 -8.91 -5.32 15.58
CA ARG A 69 -8.52 -4.83 16.90
C ARG A 69 -7.13 -4.20 16.91
N VAL A 70 -6.18 -4.70 16.12
CA VAL A 70 -4.86 -4.08 15.96
C VAL A 70 -4.98 -2.68 15.36
N LEU A 71 -5.69 -2.55 14.23
CA LEU A 71 -5.88 -1.26 13.55
C LEU A 71 -6.62 -0.28 14.46
N HIS A 72 -7.66 -0.73 15.14
CA HIS A 72 -8.40 0.08 16.09
C HIS A 72 -7.53 0.59 17.25
N ARG A 73 -6.68 -0.26 17.84
CA ARG A 73 -5.82 0.16 18.95
C ARG A 73 -4.80 1.21 18.51
N GLU A 74 -4.24 1.08 17.32
CA GLU A 74 -3.31 2.08 16.77
C GLU A 74 -4.04 3.39 16.44
N LEU A 75 -5.24 3.33 15.87
CA LEU A 75 -6.05 4.52 15.62
C LEU A 75 -6.37 5.27 16.94
N VAL A 76 -6.87 4.56 17.95
CA VAL A 76 -7.19 5.15 19.26
C VAL A 76 -5.96 5.79 19.90
N ARG A 77 -4.79 5.13 19.84
CA ARG A 77 -3.53 5.68 20.37
C ARG A 77 -3.07 6.93 19.64
N SER A 78 -3.31 7.00 18.33
CA SER A 78 -2.92 8.15 17.52
C SER A 78 -3.75 9.40 17.80
N GLY A 79 -4.97 9.25 18.34
CA GLY A 79 -5.92 10.34 18.50
C GLY A 79 -6.50 10.89 17.17
N LYS A 80 -6.16 10.28 16.03
CA LYS A 80 -6.61 10.69 14.70
C LYS A 80 -7.93 10.01 14.30
N ARG A 81 -8.53 10.46 13.20
CA ARG A 81 -9.85 10.02 12.75
C ARG A 81 -9.84 8.75 11.92
N PHE A 82 -8.89 8.61 11.00
CA PHE A 82 -8.78 7.46 10.12
C PHE A 82 -7.43 6.79 10.25
N ILE A 83 -7.41 5.46 10.15
CA ILE A 83 -6.19 4.69 9.98
C ILE A 83 -5.98 4.41 8.50
N VAL A 84 -4.74 4.60 8.04
CA VAL A 84 -4.29 4.27 6.70
C VAL A 84 -3.30 3.13 6.83
N GLU A 85 -3.69 1.95 6.38
CA GLU A 85 -2.78 0.80 6.32
C GLU A 85 -2.16 0.72 4.92
N LYS A 86 -0.84 0.63 4.89
CA LYS A 86 -0.08 0.34 3.68
C LYS A 86 0.86 -0.82 3.96
N THR A 87 0.56 -1.96 3.36
CA THR A 87 1.52 -3.04 3.17
C THR A 87 1.44 -3.55 1.73
N PRO A 88 2.50 -3.56 0.91
CA PRO A 88 2.40 -4.00 -0.48
C PRO A 88 1.82 -5.42 -0.65
N ALA A 89 2.13 -6.31 0.30
CA ALA A 89 1.63 -7.68 0.29
C ALA A 89 0.10 -7.81 0.51
N ASN A 90 -0.59 -6.73 0.90
CA ASN A 90 -2.05 -6.68 1.03
C ASN A 90 -2.77 -6.75 -0.32
N ALA A 91 -2.08 -6.45 -1.44
CA ALA A 91 -2.60 -6.71 -2.77
C ALA A 91 -2.97 -8.20 -3.00
N PHE A 92 -2.37 -9.13 -2.27
CA PHE A 92 -2.72 -10.57 -2.34
C PHE A 92 -3.85 -10.99 -1.42
N ALA A 93 -4.36 -10.08 -0.58
CA ALA A 93 -5.39 -10.36 0.41
C ALA A 93 -6.59 -9.43 0.25
N TYR A 94 -6.73 -8.72 -0.89
CA TYR A 94 -7.75 -7.69 -1.06
C TYR A 94 -9.18 -8.19 -0.78
N GLU A 95 -9.49 -9.43 -1.17
CA GLU A 95 -10.80 -10.05 -0.90
C GLU A 95 -11.07 -10.15 0.59
N ARG A 96 -10.09 -10.65 1.35
CA ARG A 96 -10.17 -10.74 2.81
C ARG A 96 -10.26 -9.36 3.47
N LEU A 97 -9.54 -8.37 2.94
CA LEU A 97 -9.63 -6.99 3.43
C LEU A 97 -11.04 -6.43 3.22
N SER A 98 -11.62 -6.60 2.03
CA SER A 98 -12.99 -6.16 1.75
C SER A 98 -14.05 -6.94 2.53
N THR A 99 -13.80 -8.21 2.86
CA THR A 99 -14.68 -8.98 3.74
C THR A 99 -14.59 -8.51 5.18
N CYS A 100 -13.37 -8.24 5.67
CA CYS A 100 -13.13 -7.78 7.04
C CYS A 100 -13.65 -6.34 7.26
N TRP A 101 -13.53 -5.47 6.26
CA TRP A 101 -14.01 -4.10 6.28
C TRP A 101 -14.77 -3.76 4.99
N PRO A 102 -16.08 -4.05 4.93
CA PRO A 102 -16.91 -3.81 3.74
C PRO A 102 -17.00 -2.35 3.32
N ASP A 103 -16.79 -1.43 4.25
CA ASP A 103 -16.82 0.03 4.09
C ASP A 103 -15.42 0.64 3.88
N ALA A 104 -14.37 -0.18 3.80
CA ALA A 104 -13.01 0.30 3.60
C ALA A 104 -12.83 1.10 2.30
N ARG A 105 -11.94 2.10 2.35
CA ARG A 105 -11.61 2.94 1.21
C ARG A 105 -10.28 2.49 0.62
N PHE A 106 -10.25 2.25 -0.69
CA PHE A 106 -9.05 1.75 -1.38
C PHE A 106 -8.40 2.82 -2.24
N VAL A 107 -7.10 3.02 -2.05
CA VAL A 107 -6.25 3.83 -2.92
C VAL A 107 -5.29 2.89 -3.67
N PHE A 108 -5.43 2.81 -4.99
CA PHE A 108 -4.57 2.01 -5.85
C PHE A 108 -3.42 2.84 -6.37
N LEU A 109 -2.20 2.58 -5.88
CA LEU A 109 -1.00 3.26 -6.36
C LEU A 109 -0.34 2.45 -7.47
N LEU A 110 -0.34 3.02 -8.67
CA LEU A 110 0.34 2.51 -9.86
C LEU A 110 1.67 3.25 -10.06
N ARG A 111 2.60 2.58 -10.74
CA ARG A 111 3.87 3.14 -11.19
C ARG A 111 4.28 2.40 -12.45
N HIS A 112 5.05 3.03 -13.33
CA HIS A 112 5.54 2.41 -14.55
C HIS A 112 6.18 1.02 -14.27
N PRO A 113 5.70 -0.08 -14.90
CA PRO A 113 6.15 -1.44 -14.59
C PRO A 113 7.66 -1.65 -14.63
N ALA A 114 8.35 -1.14 -15.66
CA ALA A 114 9.80 -1.28 -15.76
C ALA A 114 10.55 -0.48 -14.66
N SER A 115 10.00 0.65 -14.20
CA SER A 115 10.58 1.44 -13.11
C SER A 115 10.46 0.72 -11.76
N ILE A 116 9.38 -0.05 -11.57
CA ILE A 116 9.22 -0.93 -10.41
C ILE A 116 10.29 -2.03 -10.43
N ALA A 117 10.42 -2.75 -11.55
CA ALA A 117 11.36 -3.86 -11.70
C ALA A 117 12.82 -3.40 -11.50
N SER A 118 13.23 -2.34 -12.19
CA SER A 118 14.55 -1.72 -12.03
C SER A 118 14.79 -1.29 -10.59
N SER A 119 13.84 -0.60 -9.96
CA SER A 119 13.99 -0.20 -8.55
C SER A 119 14.08 -1.39 -7.59
N TRP A 120 13.48 -2.53 -7.91
CA TRP A 120 13.54 -3.73 -7.07
C TRP A 120 14.91 -4.40 -7.19
N HIS A 121 15.42 -4.53 -8.41
CA HIS A 121 16.77 -5.03 -8.66
C HIS A 121 17.83 -4.17 -7.93
N GLU A 122 17.75 -2.84 -8.07
CA GLU A 122 18.66 -1.89 -7.40
C GLU A 122 18.59 -1.93 -5.86
N ALA A 123 17.46 -2.36 -5.28
CA ALA A 123 17.29 -2.38 -3.83
C ALA A 123 18.02 -3.55 -3.16
N SER A 124 18.41 -4.58 -3.91
CA SER A 124 19.22 -5.68 -3.39
C SER A 124 20.09 -6.27 -4.49
N PRO A 125 21.13 -5.53 -4.93
CA PRO A 125 22.06 -6.00 -5.96
C PRO A 125 22.65 -7.37 -5.57
N GLY A 126 22.66 -8.31 -6.51
CA GLY A 126 23.18 -9.67 -6.30
C GLY A 126 22.21 -10.68 -5.68
N LYS A 127 21.04 -10.26 -5.16
CA LYS A 127 20.01 -11.22 -4.69
C LYS A 127 19.10 -11.75 -5.81
N ARG A 128 18.93 -10.98 -6.89
CA ARG A 128 18.08 -11.33 -8.04
C ARG A 128 18.68 -10.77 -9.32
N THR A 129 18.51 -11.47 -10.42
CA THR A 129 18.76 -10.94 -11.76
C THR A 129 17.71 -9.88 -12.14
N PRO A 130 17.96 -9.04 -13.16
CA PRO A 130 16.95 -8.12 -13.69
C PRO A 130 15.66 -8.83 -14.13
N ASP A 131 15.77 -10.02 -14.73
CA ASP A 131 14.62 -10.80 -15.22
C ASP A 131 13.79 -11.36 -14.06
N GLU A 132 14.44 -11.88 -13.02
CA GLU A 132 13.77 -12.32 -11.79
C GLU A 132 13.04 -11.16 -11.11
N ALA A 133 13.68 -9.98 -11.05
CA ALA A 133 13.05 -8.77 -10.51
C ALA A 133 11.83 -8.34 -11.33
N ALA A 134 11.88 -8.45 -12.67
CA ALA A 134 10.74 -8.17 -13.54
C ALA A 134 9.59 -9.17 -13.32
N ALA A 135 9.88 -10.47 -13.21
CA ALA A 135 8.88 -11.49 -12.94
C ALA A 135 8.22 -11.31 -11.56
N ASP A 136 9.02 -11.04 -10.52
CA ASP A 136 8.53 -10.77 -9.16
C ASP A 136 7.68 -9.49 -9.11
N ALA A 137 8.12 -8.44 -9.80
CA ALA A 137 7.38 -7.19 -9.95
C ALA A 137 6.02 -7.44 -10.60
N LEU A 138 5.99 -8.18 -11.72
CA LEU A 138 4.76 -8.54 -12.41
C LEU A 138 3.77 -9.28 -11.52
N ARG A 139 4.24 -10.18 -10.64
CA ARG A 139 3.37 -10.90 -9.70
C ARG A 139 2.59 -9.95 -8.79
N TYR A 140 3.24 -8.91 -8.27
CA TYR A 140 2.57 -7.87 -7.48
C TYR A 140 1.64 -7.01 -8.34
N MET A 141 2.06 -6.60 -9.54
CA MET A 141 1.23 -5.81 -10.45
C MET A 141 -0.06 -6.54 -10.82
N LYS A 142 0.01 -7.85 -11.11
CA LYS A 142 -1.17 -8.69 -11.37
C LYS A 142 -2.11 -8.74 -10.17
N ALA A 143 -1.58 -8.79 -8.95
CA ALA A 143 -2.41 -8.78 -7.73
C ALA A 143 -3.12 -7.43 -7.54
N VAL A 144 -2.41 -6.32 -7.72
CA VAL A 144 -2.99 -4.96 -7.69
C VAL A 144 -4.03 -4.79 -8.77
N GLN A 145 -3.78 -5.27 -9.99
CA GLN A 145 -4.73 -5.19 -11.10
C GLN A 145 -6.01 -5.99 -10.83
N ARG A 146 -5.92 -7.15 -10.16
CA ARG A 146 -7.11 -7.90 -9.72
C ARG A 146 -7.88 -7.13 -8.66
N ALA A 147 -7.19 -6.61 -7.65
CA ALA A 147 -7.81 -5.79 -6.60
C ALA A 147 -8.53 -4.57 -7.17
N ARG A 148 -7.88 -3.83 -8.07
CA ARG A 148 -8.43 -2.64 -8.75
C ARG A 148 -9.63 -2.94 -9.63
N LYS A 149 -9.70 -4.14 -10.23
CA LYS A 149 -10.87 -4.58 -11.00
C LYS A 149 -12.03 -5.01 -10.11
N ALA A 150 -11.74 -5.55 -8.93
CA ALA A 150 -12.74 -6.13 -8.04
C ALA A 150 -13.34 -5.14 -7.05
N LEU A 151 -12.61 -4.08 -6.69
CA LEU A 151 -12.98 -3.14 -5.63
C LEU A 151 -13.03 -1.71 -6.16
N PRO A 152 -14.01 -0.90 -5.72
CA PRO A 152 -14.02 0.53 -6.01
C PRO A 152 -12.85 1.23 -5.29
N GLY A 153 -12.34 2.31 -5.86
CA GLY A 153 -11.30 3.10 -5.22
C GLY A 153 -10.64 4.12 -6.13
N LEU A 154 -9.86 5.00 -5.52
CA LEU A 154 -9.09 6.01 -6.22
C LEU A 154 -7.82 5.41 -6.81
N THR A 155 -7.56 5.62 -8.10
CA THR A 155 -6.27 5.27 -8.71
C THR A 155 -5.35 6.49 -8.70
N VAL A 156 -4.13 6.31 -8.20
CA VAL A 156 -3.07 7.32 -8.21
C VAL A 156 -1.89 6.76 -8.98
N ARG A 157 -1.31 7.55 -9.89
CA ARG A 157 -0.03 7.21 -10.54
C ARG A 157 1.11 7.91 -9.82
N TYR A 158 2.17 7.17 -9.52
CA TYR A 158 3.35 7.71 -8.85
C TYR A 158 3.96 8.89 -9.61
N GLU A 159 3.97 8.82 -10.94
CA GLU A 159 4.53 9.86 -11.78
C GLU A 159 3.77 11.18 -11.64
N GLU A 160 2.44 11.11 -11.66
CA GLU A 160 1.55 12.26 -11.43
C GLU A 160 1.72 12.80 -10.00
N LEU A 161 1.74 11.91 -9.00
CA LEU A 161 1.96 12.28 -7.59
C LEU A 161 3.27 13.06 -7.40
N THR A 162 4.34 12.68 -8.09
CA THR A 162 5.63 13.40 -7.97
C THR A 162 5.74 14.63 -8.86
N ALA A 163 4.87 14.78 -9.85
CA ALA A 163 4.84 15.94 -10.74
C ALA A 163 3.93 17.05 -10.18
N ASP A 164 2.80 16.67 -9.60
CA ASP A 164 1.81 17.57 -8.98
C ASP A 164 1.32 16.97 -7.65
N PRO A 165 2.15 17.01 -6.58
CA PRO A 165 1.77 16.45 -5.29
C PRO A 165 0.60 17.17 -4.63
N GLU A 166 0.39 18.46 -4.91
CA GLU A 166 -0.73 19.22 -4.37
C GLU A 166 -2.04 18.81 -5.03
N GLY A 167 -2.11 18.78 -6.37
CA GLY A 167 -3.32 18.36 -7.08
C GLY A 167 -3.71 16.92 -6.74
N ILE A 168 -2.75 16.00 -6.75
CA ILE A 168 -3.01 14.61 -6.35
C ILE A 168 -3.38 14.49 -4.87
N GLY A 169 -2.71 15.24 -3.98
CA GLY A 169 -3.04 15.27 -2.56
C GLY A 169 -4.46 15.76 -2.29
N ARG A 170 -4.91 16.83 -2.97
CA ARG A 170 -6.28 17.35 -2.90
C ARG A 170 -7.29 16.32 -3.36
N GLY A 171 -7.05 15.64 -4.48
CA GLY A 171 -7.91 14.58 -4.98
C GLY A 171 -8.02 13.39 -4.01
N ILE A 172 -6.94 13.04 -3.30
CA ILE A 172 -7.00 12.02 -2.24
C ILE A 172 -7.82 12.51 -1.05
N CYS A 173 -7.62 13.76 -0.59
CA CYS A 173 -8.41 14.33 0.51
C CYS A 173 -9.92 14.35 0.18
N GLU A 174 -10.28 14.73 -1.04
CA GLU A 174 -11.68 14.69 -1.53
C GLU A 174 -12.24 13.28 -1.50
N PHE A 175 -11.52 12.30 -2.08
CA PHE A 175 -11.92 10.89 -2.05
C PHE A 175 -12.07 10.34 -0.63
N LEU A 176 -11.22 10.78 0.30
CA LEU A 176 -11.25 10.39 1.71
C LEU A 176 -12.17 11.28 2.56
N GLU A 177 -12.87 12.25 1.97
CA GLU A 177 -13.78 13.16 2.68
C GLU A 177 -13.13 13.82 3.91
N VAL A 178 -11.85 14.22 3.76
CA VAL A 178 -11.11 14.98 4.76
C VAL A 178 -10.75 16.37 4.21
N PRO A 179 -10.62 17.39 5.07
CA PRO A 179 -10.17 18.71 4.63
C PRO A 179 -8.80 18.64 3.94
N TRP A 180 -8.51 19.58 3.03
CA TRP A 180 -7.14 19.73 2.54
C TRP A 180 -6.20 20.17 3.68
N ALA A 181 -5.02 19.58 3.73
CA ALA A 181 -3.97 19.92 4.71
C ALA A 181 -2.62 20.10 3.98
N PRO A 182 -2.00 21.29 4.01
CA PRO A 182 -0.71 21.54 3.33
C PRO A 182 0.44 20.68 3.88
N GLU A 183 0.31 20.14 5.09
CA GLU A 183 1.26 19.23 5.74
C GLU A 183 1.54 17.98 4.90
N LEU A 184 0.63 17.58 3.99
CA LEU A 184 0.85 16.50 3.03
C LEU A 184 2.10 16.71 2.17
N LEU A 185 2.45 17.96 1.86
CA LEU A 185 3.57 18.32 0.98
C LEU A 185 4.91 18.30 1.72
N SER A 186 4.86 18.54 3.04
CA SER A 186 6.00 18.70 3.93
C SER A 186 5.85 17.76 5.13
N TYR A 187 5.89 16.45 4.86
CA TYR A 187 5.69 15.40 5.86
C TYR A 187 6.85 15.24 6.86
N GLY A 188 7.84 16.14 6.80
CA GLY A 188 8.96 16.25 7.74
C GLY A 188 9.89 15.04 7.75
N THR A 189 10.82 14.99 8.71
CA THR A 189 11.45 13.71 9.06
C THR A 189 10.33 12.82 9.55
N PRO A 190 9.97 11.73 8.83
CA PRO A 190 8.89 10.91 9.31
C PRO A 190 9.35 10.34 10.66
N ASP A 191 8.61 10.60 11.74
CA ASP A 191 8.76 9.91 13.04
C ASP A 191 8.69 8.37 12.87
N VAL A 192 8.31 7.93 11.68
CA VAL A 192 8.08 6.57 11.22
C VAL A 192 9.31 5.92 10.58
N VAL A 193 10.51 6.38 10.91
CA VAL A 193 11.80 5.90 10.37
C VAL A 193 12.49 5.03 11.45
N THR A 194 11.82 3.95 11.90
CA THR A 194 12.44 2.78 12.59
C THR A 194 13.19 1.81 11.65
N LYS A 195 14.53 1.87 11.60
CA LYS A 195 15.38 1.07 10.68
C LYS A 195 14.91 -0.39 10.56
N GLY A 196 14.51 -0.79 9.35
CA GLY A 196 14.00 -2.14 9.04
C GLY A 196 12.52 -2.22 8.67
N LEU A 197 11.74 -1.17 8.90
CA LEU A 197 10.30 -1.10 8.60
C LEU A 197 10.00 -0.06 7.47
N GLY A 198 10.16 -0.47 6.21
CA GLY A 198 9.84 0.36 5.04
C GLY A 198 11.04 0.76 4.18
N ASP A 199 10.90 1.83 3.38
CA ASP A 199 11.99 2.36 2.54
C ASP A 199 12.78 3.46 3.28
N TRP A 200 14.11 3.40 3.20
CA TRP A 200 15.06 4.19 4.00
C TRP A 200 15.89 5.17 3.15
N LYS A 201 15.57 5.31 1.86
CA LYS A 201 16.36 6.12 0.93
C LYS A 201 16.28 7.63 1.21
N ASP A 202 17.33 8.37 0.83
CA ASP A 202 17.47 9.81 1.08
C ASP A 202 16.30 10.64 0.56
N LYS A 203 15.67 10.23 -0.56
CA LYS A 203 14.47 10.90 -1.08
C LYS A 203 13.33 10.94 -0.05
N ILE A 204 13.10 9.86 0.70
CA ILE A 204 12.09 9.83 1.76
C ILE A 204 12.52 10.70 2.94
N ARG A 205 13.82 10.68 3.28
CA ARG A 205 14.38 11.48 4.39
C ARG A 205 14.34 12.99 4.14
N SER A 206 14.19 13.43 2.90
CA SER A 206 14.05 14.85 2.57
C SER A 206 12.81 15.51 3.18
N GLY A 207 11.82 14.72 3.61
CA GLY A 207 10.58 15.22 4.21
C GLY A 207 9.65 15.96 3.26
N THR A 208 9.94 15.94 1.97
CA THR A 208 9.19 16.62 0.91
C THR A 208 9.10 15.73 -0.32
N VAL A 209 8.08 15.95 -1.16
CA VAL A 209 7.93 15.21 -2.40
C VAL A 209 9.04 15.59 -3.38
N GLN A 210 9.81 14.58 -3.79
CA GLN A 210 10.88 14.73 -4.77
C GLN A 210 10.43 14.25 -6.15
N ARG A 211 10.87 14.93 -7.21
CA ARG A 211 10.57 14.53 -8.59
C ARG A 211 11.01 13.08 -8.87
N GLY A 212 10.16 12.37 -9.62
CA GLY A 212 10.44 11.03 -10.15
C GLY A 212 11.63 11.01 -11.11
N ARG A 213 12.15 9.82 -11.40
CA ARG A 213 13.07 9.62 -12.54
C ARG A 213 12.26 9.68 -13.84
N ASP A 214 12.92 9.97 -14.95
CA ASP A 214 12.31 9.88 -16.28
C ASP A 214 11.78 8.46 -16.56
N LEU A 215 10.73 8.39 -17.37
CA LEU A 215 10.11 7.12 -17.73
C LEU A 215 11.03 6.30 -18.64
N PRO A 216 11.11 4.97 -18.44
CA PRO A 216 11.81 4.08 -19.36
C PRO A 216 11.21 4.17 -20.78
N ARG A 217 12.07 4.20 -21.79
CA ARG A 217 11.64 4.13 -23.20
C ARG A 217 11.08 2.74 -23.53
N PRO A 218 10.23 2.60 -24.57
CA PRO A 218 9.62 1.31 -24.93
C PRO A 218 10.62 0.16 -25.12
N GLU A 219 11.81 0.44 -25.65
CA GLU A 219 12.86 -0.56 -25.90
C GLU A 219 13.54 -1.04 -24.61
N GLN A 220 13.38 -0.29 -23.51
CA GLN A 220 13.92 -0.61 -22.19
C GLN A 220 12.94 -1.42 -21.33
N ILE A 221 11.72 -1.69 -21.85
CA ILE A 221 10.71 -2.47 -21.13
C ILE A 221 10.98 -3.96 -21.34
N PRO A 222 11.26 -4.74 -20.26
CA PRO A 222 11.35 -6.19 -20.36
C PRO A 222 10.09 -6.79 -20.97
N ASP A 223 10.22 -7.76 -21.87
CA ASP A 223 9.09 -8.34 -22.62
C ASP A 223 7.95 -8.81 -21.70
N VAL A 224 8.30 -9.44 -20.58
CA VAL A 224 7.36 -9.93 -19.58
C VAL A 224 6.46 -8.83 -18.98
N LEU A 225 6.87 -7.57 -19.05
CA LEU A 225 6.15 -6.42 -18.51
C LEU A 225 5.32 -5.67 -19.56
N LYS A 226 5.53 -5.91 -20.86
CA LYS A 226 4.86 -5.14 -21.94
C LYS A 226 3.34 -5.19 -21.84
N ASP A 227 2.76 -6.37 -21.57
CA ASP A 227 1.31 -6.51 -21.41
C ASP A 227 0.77 -5.73 -20.21
N MET A 228 1.52 -5.71 -19.11
CA MET A 228 1.14 -4.91 -17.95
C MET A 228 1.28 -3.42 -18.22
N CYS A 229 2.31 -2.99 -18.98
CA CYS A 229 2.42 -1.61 -19.44
C CYS A 229 1.22 -1.19 -20.28
N ARG A 230 0.76 -2.03 -21.22
CA ARG A 230 -0.48 -1.76 -21.98
C ARG A 230 -1.71 -1.71 -21.08
N THR A 231 -1.84 -2.67 -20.17
CA THR A 231 -2.95 -2.73 -19.20
C THR A 231 -3.02 -1.48 -18.31
N TRP A 232 -1.87 -0.88 -18.00
CA TRP A 232 -1.75 0.34 -17.21
C TRP A 232 -1.50 1.58 -18.06
N GLU A 233 -1.72 1.51 -19.38
CA GLU A 233 -1.64 2.64 -20.32
C GLU A 233 -0.28 3.36 -20.33
N TYR A 234 0.80 2.65 -20.00
CA TYR A 234 2.18 3.13 -20.15
C TYR A 234 2.80 2.75 -21.50
N LEU A 235 2.13 1.90 -22.27
CA LEU A 235 2.54 1.50 -23.61
C LEU A 235 1.28 1.41 -24.48
N THR A 236 1.35 2.00 -25.67
CA THR A 236 0.31 1.90 -26.71
C THR A 236 0.45 0.61 -27.49
#